data_AF-A0A7C3AQI6-F1
#
_entry.id   AF-A0A7C3AQI6-F1
#
_cell.length_a   1.000
_cell.length_b   1.000
_cell.length_c   1.000
_cell.angle_alpha   90.00
_cell.angle_beta   90.00
_cell.angle_gamma   90.00
#
_symmetry.space_group_name_H-M   'P 1'
#
loop_
_entity.id
_entity.type
_entity.pdbx_description
1 polymer ?
#
loop_
_entity_poly.entity_id
_entity_poly.type
_entity_poly.pdbx_seq_one_letter_code
_entity_poly.pdbx_strand_id
1 'polypeptide(L)'
;LVVQAANSTLSTEDRNAIWQELTALQQQIATTGNFAHAGQYLFAGQKTQTQPFDLTADPPAYQGDSGSLERMIDAGVTIPINVRGDVAILPVLNAVKAARDAVALGNIPAIQASLGQIDSAHSQLLAAQAEVGARVNRLDAQRNRLLDAHTSTLRLLSEAHDTDMAEAITRFAKEELTYRAALQAGAKAIQPTLADYLR
;
A
#
# COMPACT_ATOMS: atom_id res chain seq x y z
N LEU A 1 4.00 30.05 15.92
CA LEU A 1 2.75 30.20 16.70
C LEU A 1 2.96 29.98 18.20
N VAL A 2 3.14 28.75 18.67
CA VAL A 2 3.24 28.46 20.12
C VAL A 2 4.47 29.13 20.76
N VAL A 3 5.62 29.08 20.08
CA VAL A 3 6.84 29.79 20.53
C VAL A 3 6.65 31.31 20.55
N GLN A 4 5.93 31.88 19.58
CA GLN A 4 5.62 33.30 19.58
C GLN A 4 4.68 33.63 20.74
N ALA A 5 3.66 32.79 20.98
CA ALA A 5 2.69 32.95 22.05
C ALA A 5 3.30 32.86 23.46
N ALA A 6 4.46 32.20 23.59
CA ALA A 6 5.20 32.12 24.84
C ALA A 6 5.88 33.46 25.22
N ASN A 7 5.86 34.48 24.36
CA ASN A 7 6.36 35.80 24.68
C ASN A 7 5.39 36.54 25.61
N SER A 8 5.87 36.89 26.81
CA SER A 8 5.08 37.56 27.85
C SER A 8 4.64 38.99 27.52
N THR A 9 5.14 39.57 26.43
CA THR A 9 4.87 40.95 26.00
C THR A 9 3.78 41.06 24.92
N LEU A 10 3.13 39.96 24.55
CA LEU A 10 2.08 39.94 23.53
C LEU A 10 0.81 40.68 24.00
N SER A 11 0.20 41.44 23.08
CA SER A 11 -1.10 42.07 23.34
C SER A 11 -2.24 41.02 23.32
N THR A 12 -3.41 41.39 23.84
CA THR A 12 -4.60 40.54 23.77
C THR A 12 -5.04 40.32 22.31
N GLU A 13 -4.89 41.33 21.45
CA GLU A 13 -5.17 41.24 20.01
C GLU A 13 -4.27 40.19 19.33
N ASP A 14 -2.96 40.22 19.62
CA ASP A 14 -2.00 39.29 19.04
C ASP A 14 -2.26 37.85 19.51
N ARG A 15 -2.61 37.66 20.79
CA ARG A 15 -3.01 36.34 21.31
C ARG A 15 -4.27 35.82 20.63
N ASN A 16 -5.24 36.69 20.35
CA ASN A 16 -6.45 36.31 19.65
C ASN A 16 -6.16 35.88 18.20
N ALA A 17 -5.27 36.59 17.50
CA ALA A 17 -4.82 36.19 16.16
C ALA A 17 -4.15 34.80 16.18
N ILE A 18 -3.22 34.56 17.11
CA ILE A 18 -2.58 33.24 17.27
C ILE A 18 -3.61 32.15 17.61
N TRP A 19 -4.58 32.46 18.47
CA TRP A 19 -5.66 31.54 18.83
C TRP A 19 -6.50 31.13 17.61
N GLN A 20 -6.83 32.08 16.73
CA GLN A 20 -7.55 31.80 15.48
C GLN A 20 -6.74 30.89 14.56
N GLU A 21 -5.43 31.13 14.41
CA GLU A 21 -4.56 30.27 13.61
C GLU A 21 -4.44 28.85 14.19
N LEU A 22 -4.28 28.71 15.50
CA LEU A 22 -4.27 27.39 16.16
C LEU A 22 -5.60 26.65 15.99
N THR A 23 -6.72 27.37 16.01
CA THR A 23 -8.04 26.81 15.76
C THR A 23 -8.18 26.31 14.32
N ALA A 24 -7.72 27.09 13.34
CA ALA A 24 -7.71 26.69 11.94
C ALA A 24 -6.81 25.45 11.71
N LEU A 25 -5.63 25.40 12.34
CA LEU A 25 -4.75 24.24 12.27
C LEU A 25 -5.40 23.00 12.90
N GLN A 26 -6.07 23.13 14.04
CA GLN A 26 -6.80 22.03 14.66
C GLN A 26 -7.87 21.46 13.74
N GLN A 27 -8.65 22.34 13.07
CA GLN A 27 -9.67 21.95 12.10
C GLN A 27 -9.07 21.26 10.87
N GLN A 28 -7.95 21.76 10.36
CA GLN A 28 -7.24 21.15 9.25
C GLN A 28 -6.73 19.74 9.62
N ILE A 29 -6.11 19.58 10.79
CA ILE A 29 -5.63 18.28 11.28
C ILE A 29 -6.78 17.29 11.42
N ALA A 30 -7.91 17.71 12.00
CA ALA A 30 -9.09 16.85 12.11
C ALA A 30 -9.67 16.49 10.74
N THR A 31 -9.68 17.44 9.78
CA THR A 31 -10.14 17.19 8.41
C THR A 31 -9.25 16.14 7.73
N THR A 32 -7.92 16.27 7.86
CA THR A 32 -6.97 15.27 7.37
C THR A 32 -7.13 13.92 8.08
N GLY A 33 -7.35 13.92 9.40
CA GLY A 33 -7.61 12.70 10.15
C GLY A 33 -8.96 12.04 9.84
N ASN A 34 -9.93 12.81 9.35
CA ASN A 34 -11.21 12.33 8.86
C ASN A 34 -11.19 12.03 7.36
N PHE A 35 -10.02 11.95 6.74
CA PHE A 35 -9.93 11.61 5.33
C PHE A 35 -10.47 10.19 5.08
N ALA A 36 -11.39 10.11 4.12
CA ALA A 36 -12.00 8.86 3.68
C ALA A 36 -11.55 8.53 2.25
N HIS A 37 -11.18 7.28 2.02
CA HIS A 37 -10.86 6.75 0.71
C HIS A 37 -11.80 5.58 0.39
N ALA A 38 -12.42 5.59 -0.79
CA ALA A 38 -13.40 4.57 -1.21
C ALA A 38 -14.54 4.34 -0.18
N GLY A 39 -14.98 5.40 0.50
CA GLY A 39 -16.04 5.34 1.53
C GLY A 39 -15.57 4.78 2.89
N GLN A 40 -14.27 4.59 3.09
CA GLN A 40 -13.68 4.08 4.34
C GLN A 40 -12.73 5.11 4.95
N TYR A 41 -12.91 5.43 6.23
CA TYR A 41 -12.01 6.29 6.99
C TYR A 41 -10.70 5.57 7.27
N LEU A 42 -9.59 6.22 6.93
CA LEU A 42 -8.25 5.62 7.03
C LEU A 42 -7.74 5.46 8.47
N PHE A 43 -8.24 6.31 9.38
CA PHE A 43 -7.72 6.44 10.75
C PHE A 43 -8.69 5.97 11.83
N ALA A 44 -9.80 5.34 11.45
CA ALA A 44 -10.85 4.88 12.37
C ALA A 44 -10.64 3.46 12.94
N GLY A 45 -9.46 2.87 12.73
CA GLY A 45 -9.19 1.49 13.14
C GLY A 45 -9.95 0.48 12.26
N GLN A 46 -10.70 -0.43 12.87
CA GLN A 46 -11.60 -1.37 12.18
C GLN A 46 -12.99 -0.76 11.93
N LYS A 47 -13.37 0.33 12.62
CA LYS A 47 -14.62 1.07 12.40
C LYS A 47 -14.55 2.00 11.18
N THR A 48 -14.26 1.45 10.02
CA THR A 48 -14.00 2.21 8.79
C THR A 48 -15.17 3.07 8.29
N GLN A 49 -16.39 2.86 8.79
CA GLN A 49 -17.59 3.64 8.41
C GLN A 49 -17.92 4.76 9.40
N THR A 50 -17.19 4.86 10.51
CA THR A 50 -17.40 5.88 11.54
C THR A 50 -16.34 6.96 11.40
N GLN A 51 -16.77 8.24 11.39
CA GLN A 51 -15.86 9.37 11.35
C GLN A 51 -14.94 9.34 12.60
N PRO A 52 -13.61 9.30 12.44
CA PRO A 52 -12.71 9.06 13.57
C PRO A 52 -12.59 10.22 14.55
N PHE A 53 -12.56 11.47 14.08
CA PHE A 53 -12.33 12.65 14.93
C PHE A 53 -13.51 13.60 14.91
N ASP A 54 -14.02 13.92 16.09
CA ASP A 54 -15.09 14.89 16.29
C ASP A 54 -14.60 16.05 17.15
N LEU A 55 -14.62 17.25 16.56
CA LEU A 55 -14.21 18.50 17.19
C LEU A 55 -15.36 19.21 17.92
N THR A 56 -16.60 18.70 17.84
CA THR A 56 -17.73 19.25 18.61
C THR A 56 -17.63 18.90 20.09
N ALA A 57 -16.93 17.81 20.42
CA ALA A 57 -16.56 17.47 21.79
C ALA A 57 -15.33 18.25 22.26
N ASP A 58 -15.33 18.61 23.55
CA ASP A 58 -14.19 19.22 24.22
C ASP A 58 -13.80 18.36 25.45
N PRO A 59 -12.66 17.63 25.42
CA PRO A 59 -11.65 17.56 24.35
C PRO A 59 -12.12 16.78 23.10
N PRO A 60 -11.42 16.93 21.95
CA PRO A 60 -11.69 16.19 20.71
C PRO A 60 -11.92 14.70 20.96
N ALA A 61 -13.06 14.19 20.51
CA ALA A 61 -13.42 12.81 20.69
C ALA A 61 -12.88 11.95 19.54
N TYR A 62 -12.27 10.82 19.90
CA TYR A 62 -11.95 9.76 18.96
C TYR A 62 -13.05 8.69 18.98
N GLN A 63 -13.73 8.49 17.85
CA GLN A 63 -14.86 7.55 17.73
C GLN A 63 -14.48 6.21 17.07
N GLY A 64 -13.23 6.07 16.64
CA GLY A 64 -12.70 4.83 16.07
C GLY A 64 -12.44 3.73 17.11
N ASP A 65 -11.61 2.77 16.74
CA ASP A 65 -11.07 1.77 17.66
C ASP A 65 -9.55 1.60 17.46
N SER A 66 -8.93 0.79 18.32
CA SER A 66 -7.50 0.47 18.27
C SER A 66 -7.18 -0.74 17.39
N GLY A 67 -8.10 -1.17 16.52
CA GLY A 67 -7.96 -2.36 15.72
C GLY A 67 -7.11 -2.15 14.46
N SER A 68 -6.28 -3.14 14.14
CA SER A 68 -5.57 -3.18 12.86
C SER A 68 -6.40 -3.90 11.80
N LEU A 69 -6.38 -3.40 10.57
CA LEU A 69 -6.94 -4.05 9.39
C LEU A 69 -5.83 -4.81 8.69
N GLU A 70 -5.83 -6.12 8.86
CA GLU A 70 -4.85 -7.02 8.24
C GLU A 70 -5.29 -7.41 6.82
N ARG A 71 -4.38 -7.36 5.86
CA ARG A 71 -4.58 -7.85 4.50
C ARG A 71 -3.51 -8.86 4.13
N MET A 72 -3.93 -9.99 3.58
CA MET A 72 -3.02 -10.97 3.02
C MET A 72 -2.45 -10.48 1.69
N ILE A 73 -1.13 -10.54 1.57
CA ILE A 73 -0.38 -10.12 0.37
C ILE A 73 0.35 -11.28 -0.32
N ASP A 74 0.55 -12.38 0.41
CA ASP A 74 1.12 -13.63 -0.09
C ASP A 74 0.64 -14.80 0.80
N ALA A 75 0.86 -16.04 0.39
CA ALA A 75 0.47 -17.24 1.13
C ALA A 75 1.04 -17.23 2.56
N GLY A 76 0.17 -16.95 3.55
CA GLY A 76 0.54 -16.87 4.96
C GLY A 76 1.20 -15.54 5.40
N VAL A 77 1.29 -14.55 4.50
CA VAL A 77 1.86 -13.23 4.82
C VAL A 77 0.75 -12.18 4.86
N THR A 78 0.47 -11.65 6.05
CA THR A 78 -0.42 -10.49 6.24
C THR A 78 0.36 -9.23 6.58
N ILE A 79 -0.22 -8.08 6.24
CA ILE A 79 0.24 -6.78 6.69
C ILE A 79 -0.94 -5.91 7.15
N PRO A 80 -0.75 -5.05 8.16
CA PRO A 80 -1.72 -4.02 8.50
C PRO A 80 -1.75 -2.91 7.44
N ILE A 81 -2.93 -2.61 6.92
CA ILE A 81 -3.14 -1.58 5.87
C ILE A 81 -3.68 -0.26 6.40
N ASN A 82 -4.08 -0.18 7.67
CA ASN A 82 -4.56 1.04 8.31
C ASN A 82 -3.51 1.67 9.24
N VAL A 83 -3.71 2.95 9.53
CA VAL A 83 -2.95 3.68 10.55
C VAL A 83 -3.89 3.99 11.71
N ARG A 84 -3.43 3.75 12.93
CA ARG A 84 -4.20 3.98 14.15
C ARG A 84 -4.32 5.47 14.48
N GLY A 85 -5.52 6.02 14.32
CA GLY A 85 -5.79 7.44 14.56
C GLY A 85 -5.68 7.86 16.01
N ASP A 86 -5.96 6.95 16.95
CA ASP A 86 -5.79 7.16 18.40
C ASP A 86 -4.34 7.37 18.80
N VAL A 87 -3.39 6.78 18.06
CA VAL A 87 -1.96 6.92 18.33
C VAL A 87 -1.32 8.02 17.48
N ALA A 88 -1.68 8.13 16.21
CA ALA A 88 -0.99 9.02 15.28
C ALA A 88 -1.51 10.47 15.31
N ILE A 89 -2.81 10.68 15.46
CA ILE A 89 -3.45 11.99 15.22
C ILE A 89 -4.11 12.55 16.47
N LEU A 90 -4.75 11.72 17.30
CA LEU A 90 -5.40 12.18 18.53
C LEU A 90 -4.43 12.94 19.47
N PRO A 91 -3.17 12.49 19.68
CA PRO A 91 -2.21 13.24 20.50
C PRO A 91 -1.89 14.62 19.91
N VAL A 92 -1.82 14.73 18.58
CA VAL A 92 -1.57 16.00 17.87
C VAL A 92 -2.76 16.95 18.08
N LEU A 93 -3.99 16.46 17.93
CA LEU A 93 -5.20 17.26 18.16
C LEU A 93 -5.29 17.76 19.61
N ASN A 94 -4.95 16.91 20.58
CA ASN A 94 -4.93 17.27 21.99
C ASN A 94 -3.81 18.27 22.32
N ALA A 95 -2.64 18.13 21.73
CA ALA A 95 -1.53 19.05 21.91
C ALA A 95 -1.82 20.45 21.34
N VAL A 96 -2.40 20.52 20.13
CA VAL A 96 -2.81 21.79 19.51
C VAL A 96 -3.95 22.44 20.29
N LYS A 97 -4.89 21.65 20.81
CA LYS A 97 -5.94 22.15 21.72
C LYS A 97 -5.33 22.76 22.98
N ALA A 98 -4.44 22.03 23.65
CA ALA A 98 -3.79 22.50 24.88
C ALA A 98 -3.03 23.81 24.64
N ALA A 99 -2.33 23.92 23.51
CA ALA A 99 -1.70 25.16 23.07
C ALA A 99 -2.74 26.29 22.87
N ARG A 100 -3.82 26.03 22.15
CA ARG A 100 -4.91 26.99 21.91
C ARG A 100 -5.50 27.51 23.21
N ASP A 101 -5.84 26.62 24.14
CA ASP A 101 -6.46 26.98 25.41
C ASP A 101 -5.48 27.75 26.32
N ALA A 102 -4.19 27.37 26.30
CA ALA A 102 -3.15 28.10 27.02
C ALA A 102 -2.93 29.52 26.49
N VAL A 103 -3.01 29.71 25.16
CA VAL A 103 -2.93 31.04 24.51
C VAL A 103 -4.14 31.90 24.85
N ALA A 104 -5.34 31.32 24.87
CA ALA A 104 -6.56 32.04 25.26
C ALA A 104 -6.48 32.57 26.71
N LEU A 105 -5.91 31.77 27.61
CA LEU A 105 -5.74 32.13 29.03
C LEU A 105 -4.50 33.00 29.30
N GLY A 106 -3.60 33.19 28.32
CA GLY A 106 -2.34 33.90 28.50
C GLY A 106 -1.39 33.23 29.51
N ASN A 107 -1.54 31.92 29.73
CA ASN A 107 -0.78 31.17 30.74
C ASN A 107 0.57 30.70 30.17
N ILE A 108 1.63 31.50 30.36
CA ILE A 108 2.97 31.22 29.82
C ILE A 108 3.50 29.82 30.23
N PRO A 109 3.41 29.39 31.51
CA PRO A 109 3.77 28.01 31.88
C PRO A 109 3.03 26.94 31.09
N ALA A 110 1.72 27.10 30.86
CA ALA A 110 0.92 26.15 30.09
C ALA A 110 1.30 26.16 28.59
N ILE A 111 1.63 27.32 28.03
CA ILE A 111 2.12 27.43 26.65
C ILE A 111 3.46 26.69 26.51
N GLN A 112 4.37 26.82 27.47
CA GLN A 112 5.64 26.09 27.48
C GLN A 112 5.42 24.56 27.59
N ALA A 113 4.49 24.13 28.45
CA ALA A 113 4.12 22.71 28.54
C ALA A 113 3.51 22.17 27.23
N SER A 114 2.73 22.99 26.50
CA SER A 114 2.13 22.61 25.22
C SER A 114 3.17 22.37 24.12
N LEU A 115 4.33 23.04 24.15
CA LEU A 115 5.45 22.75 23.24
C LEU A 115 5.94 21.31 23.42
N GLY A 116 6.16 20.88 24.67
CA GLY A 116 6.56 19.50 24.96
C GLY A 116 5.51 18.47 24.53
N GLN A 117 4.22 18.79 24.64
CA GLN A 117 3.14 17.94 24.13
C GLN A 117 3.15 17.86 22.60
N ILE A 118 3.39 18.98 21.91
CA ILE A 118 3.51 19.01 20.45
C ILE A 118 4.73 18.20 19.99
N ASP A 119 5.87 18.33 20.66
CA ASP A 119 7.08 17.56 20.32
C ASP A 119 6.87 16.06 20.49
N SER A 120 6.21 15.66 21.59
CA SER A 120 5.83 14.26 21.81
C SER A 120 4.86 13.76 20.75
N ALA A 121 3.83 14.54 20.41
CA ALA A 121 2.85 14.18 19.40
C ALA A 121 3.47 14.11 17.99
N HIS A 122 4.37 15.02 17.66
CA HIS A 122 5.14 15.02 16.42
C HIS A 122 6.04 13.77 16.33
N SER A 123 6.69 13.39 17.42
CA SER A 123 7.50 12.16 17.49
C SER A 123 6.65 10.90 17.26
N GLN A 124 5.44 10.84 17.83
CA GLN A 124 4.49 9.74 17.59
C GLN A 124 4.01 9.70 16.14
N LEU A 125 3.74 10.86 15.53
CA LEU A 125 3.36 10.95 14.12
C LEU A 125 4.51 10.48 13.20
N LEU A 126 5.75 10.87 13.48
CA LEU A 126 6.93 10.41 12.74
C LEU A 126 7.13 8.90 12.88
N ALA A 127 6.91 8.34 14.06
CA ALA A 127 6.98 6.89 14.27
C ALA A 127 5.91 6.16 13.43
N ALA A 128 4.67 6.66 13.40
CA ALA A 128 3.62 6.12 12.54
C ALA A 128 3.97 6.23 11.05
N GLN A 129 4.55 7.35 10.62
CA GLN A 129 5.01 7.55 9.24
C GLN A 129 6.15 6.59 8.87
N ALA A 130 7.11 6.37 9.77
CA ALA A 130 8.20 5.41 9.58
C ALA A 130 7.67 3.97 9.46
N GLU A 131 6.66 3.61 10.26
CA GLU A 131 6.00 2.31 10.17
C GLU A 131 5.30 2.12 8.81
N VAL A 132 4.57 3.14 8.33
CA VAL A 132 3.99 3.11 6.98
C VAL A 132 5.08 2.96 5.91
N GLY A 133 6.20 3.69 6.03
CA GLY A 133 7.34 3.55 5.12
C GLY A 133 7.92 2.13 5.09
N ALA A 134 8.06 1.49 6.25
CA ALA A 134 8.50 0.10 6.34
C ALA A 134 7.51 -0.86 5.66
N ARG A 135 6.20 -0.62 5.79
CA ARG A 135 5.15 -1.40 5.11
C ARG A 135 5.19 -1.22 3.60
N VAL A 136 5.42 0.00 3.09
CA VAL A 136 5.60 0.26 1.65
C VAL A 136 6.82 -0.50 1.11
N ASN A 137 7.97 -0.42 1.78
CA ASN A 137 9.15 -1.18 1.39
C ASN A 137 8.91 -2.70 1.36
N ARG A 138 8.16 -3.22 2.34
CA ARG A 138 7.76 -4.63 2.38
C ARG A 138 6.82 -5.00 1.23
N LEU A 139 5.87 -4.14 0.91
CA LEU A 139 4.95 -4.32 -0.22
C LEU A 139 5.70 -4.33 -1.55
N ASP A 140 6.63 -3.40 -1.75
CA ASP A 140 7.43 -3.33 -2.98
C ASP A 140 8.32 -4.56 -3.15
N ALA A 141 8.98 -5.00 -2.06
CA ALA A 141 9.77 -6.23 -2.08
C ALA A 141 8.91 -7.46 -2.43
N GLN A 142 7.70 -7.56 -1.88
CA GLN A 142 6.79 -8.66 -2.20
C GLN A 142 6.26 -8.58 -3.63
N ARG A 143 5.93 -7.37 -4.11
CA ARG A 143 5.53 -7.15 -5.50
C ARG A 143 6.59 -7.63 -6.47
N ASN A 144 7.85 -7.28 -6.24
CA ASN A 144 8.96 -7.71 -7.12
C ASN A 144 9.11 -9.24 -7.13
N ARG A 145 9.04 -9.90 -5.97
CA ARG A 145 9.05 -11.37 -5.91
C ARG A 145 7.89 -12.01 -6.65
N LEU A 146 6.69 -11.47 -6.52
CA LEU A 146 5.51 -11.97 -7.23
C LEU A 146 5.65 -11.81 -8.75
N LEU A 147 6.24 -10.70 -9.22
CA LEU A 147 6.54 -10.48 -10.64
C LEU A 147 7.60 -11.46 -11.16
N ASP A 148 8.66 -11.72 -10.39
CA ASP A 148 9.68 -12.70 -10.74
C ASP A 148 9.12 -14.12 -10.79
N ALA A 149 8.32 -14.49 -9.79
CA ALA A 149 7.62 -15.77 -9.75
C ALA A 149 6.69 -15.93 -10.96
N HIS A 150 5.89 -14.90 -11.27
CA HIS A 150 5.01 -14.89 -12.44
C HIS A 150 5.81 -15.09 -13.74
N THR A 151 6.89 -14.35 -13.93
CA THR A 151 7.76 -14.47 -15.12
C THR A 151 8.40 -15.86 -15.22
N SER A 152 8.89 -16.40 -14.10
CA SER A 152 9.45 -17.76 -14.06
C SER A 152 8.39 -18.81 -14.40
N THR A 153 7.16 -18.67 -13.90
CA THR A 153 6.08 -19.60 -14.25
C THR A 153 5.70 -19.53 -15.73
N LEU A 154 5.69 -18.34 -16.33
CA LEU A 154 5.46 -18.17 -17.78
C LEU A 154 6.58 -18.83 -18.60
N ARG A 155 7.84 -18.70 -18.17
CA ARG A 155 8.97 -19.36 -18.83
C ARG A 155 8.84 -20.89 -18.78
N LEU A 156 8.53 -21.45 -17.61
CA LEU A 156 8.30 -22.90 -17.47
C LEU A 156 7.13 -23.39 -18.34
N LEU A 157 6.06 -22.60 -18.43
CA LEU A 157 4.93 -22.91 -19.31
C LEU A 157 5.33 -22.89 -20.80
N SER A 158 6.11 -21.90 -21.24
CA SER A 158 6.64 -21.83 -22.60
C SER A 158 7.55 -23.01 -22.91
N GLU A 159 8.52 -23.33 -22.05
CA GLU A 159 9.45 -24.45 -22.23
C GLU A 159 8.71 -25.80 -22.35
N ALA A 160 7.67 -26.01 -21.53
CA ALA A 160 6.84 -27.21 -21.62
C ALA A 160 6.05 -27.28 -22.94
N HIS A 161 5.48 -26.17 -23.40
CA HIS A 161 4.61 -26.15 -24.58
C HIS A 161 5.39 -26.07 -25.92
N ASP A 162 6.53 -25.38 -25.96
CA ASP A 162 7.37 -25.23 -27.17
C ASP A 162 8.08 -26.55 -27.53
N THR A 163 8.41 -27.37 -26.54
CA THR A 163 8.99 -28.71 -26.74
C THR A 163 8.03 -29.62 -27.51
N ASP A 164 6.74 -29.60 -27.17
CA ASP A 164 5.72 -30.40 -27.84
C ASP A 164 5.56 -30.00 -29.33
N MET A 165 5.63 -28.71 -29.65
CA MET A 165 5.54 -28.25 -31.04
C MET A 165 6.75 -28.69 -31.89
N ALA A 166 7.97 -28.62 -31.34
CA ALA A 166 9.17 -29.07 -32.03
C ALA A 166 9.17 -30.60 -32.29
N GLU A 167 8.70 -31.39 -31.32
CA GLU A 167 8.55 -32.84 -31.49
C GLU A 167 7.46 -33.18 -32.50
N ALA A 168 6.32 -32.50 -32.47
CA ALA A 168 5.22 -32.70 -33.43
C ALA A 168 5.67 -32.42 -34.87
N ILE A 169 6.42 -31.34 -35.11
CA ILE A 169 6.98 -31.02 -36.43
C ILE A 169 7.95 -32.11 -36.90
N THR A 170 8.83 -32.58 -36.00
CA THR A 170 9.80 -33.64 -36.32
C THR A 170 9.11 -34.95 -36.67
N ARG A 171 8.05 -35.30 -35.93
CA ARG A 171 7.25 -36.51 -36.17
C ARG A 171 6.50 -36.42 -37.50
N PHE A 172 5.88 -35.28 -37.79
CA PHE A 172 5.22 -35.03 -39.07
C PHE A 172 6.18 -35.13 -40.25
N ALA A 173 7.36 -34.50 -40.17
CA ALA A 173 8.38 -34.58 -41.21
C ALA A 173 8.87 -36.02 -41.44
N LYS A 174 9.01 -36.79 -40.35
CA LYS A 174 9.33 -38.22 -40.44
C LYS A 174 8.22 -39.00 -41.15
N GLU A 175 6.97 -38.81 -40.78
CA GLU A 175 5.83 -39.46 -41.44
C GLU A 175 5.75 -39.13 -42.93
N GLU A 176 5.93 -37.86 -43.30
CA GLU A 176 5.97 -37.42 -44.70
C GLU A 176 7.11 -38.10 -45.48
N LEU A 177 8.31 -38.14 -44.89
CA LEU A 177 9.48 -38.79 -45.50
C LEU A 177 9.24 -40.30 -45.67
N THR A 178 8.67 -40.95 -44.66
CA THR A 178 8.36 -42.38 -44.71
C THR A 178 7.30 -42.67 -45.76
N TYR A 179 6.27 -41.82 -45.88
CA TYR A 179 5.23 -41.92 -46.90
C TYR A 179 5.79 -41.78 -48.31
N ARG A 180 6.64 -40.77 -48.56
CA ARG A 180 7.33 -40.60 -49.85
C ARG A 180 8.23 -41.79 -50.18
N ALA A 181 8.98 -42.29 -49.21
CA ALA A 181 9.83 -43.46 -49.39
C ALA A 181 9.01 -44.73 -49.71
N ALA A 182 7.87 -44.93 -49.04
CA ALA A 182 6.96 -46.03 -49.31
C ALA A 182 6.35 -45.95 -50.72
N LEU A 183 5.93 -44.77 -51.17
CA LEU A 183 5.47 -44.55 -52.55
C LEU A 183 6.57 -44.85 -53.58
N GLN A 184 7.81 -44.41 -53.32
CA GLN A 184 8.93 -44.67 -54.22
C GLN A 184 9.33 -46.15 -54.26
N ALA A 185 9.32 -46.83 -53.11
CA ALA A 185 9.54 -48.27 -53.01
C ALA A 185 8.43 -49.06 -53.73
N GLY A 186 7.16 -48.67 -53.53
CA GLY A 186 6.02 -49.22 -54.26
C GLY A 186 6.14 -49.01 -55.78
N ALA A 187 6.52 -47.81 -56.22
CA ALA A 187 6.74 -47.52 -57.63
C ALA A 187 7.88 -48.36 -58.24
N LYS A 188 8.98 -48.60 -57.50
CA LYS A 188 10.06 -49.52 -57.93
C LYS A 188 9.64 -50.98 -57.93
N ALA A 189 8.76 -51.41 -57.03
CA ALA A 189 8.23 -52.77 -57.00
C ALA A 189 7.22 -53.04 -58.13
N ILE A 190 6.49 -52.02 -58.57
CA ILE A 190 5.51 -52.09 -59.67
C ILE A 190 6.21 -52.00 -61.05
N GLN A 191 7.43 -51.47 -61.13
CA GLN A 191 8.23 -51.56 -62.36
C GLN A 191 8.61 -53.03 -62.62
N PRO A 192 8.23 -53.63 -63.76
CA PRO A 192 8.61 -55.01 -64.07
C PRO A 192 10.14 -55.07 -64.17
N THR A 193 10.77 -55.86 -63.30
CA THR A 193 12.20 -56.12 -63.41
C THR A 193 12.45 -56.95 -64.66
N LEU A 194 13.44 -56.57 -65.47
CA LEU A 194 13.88 -57.26 -66.70
C LEU A 194 14.08 -58.79 -66.56
N ALA A 195 14.13 -59.34 -65.34
CA ALA A 195 14.15 -60.78 -65.06
C ALA A 195 12.85 -61.52 -65.44
N ASP A 196 11.72 -60.82 -65.58
CA ASP A 196 10.43 -61.42 -65.97
C ASP A 196 10.24 -61.49 -67.51
N TYR A 197 11.13 -60.86 -68.28
CA TYR A 197 11.08 -60.87 -69.76
C TYR A 197 11.98 -61.95 -70.41
N LEU A 198 12.67 -62.77 -69.61
CA LEU A 198 13.54 -63.86 -70.09
C LEU A 198 13.03 -65.26 -69.65
N ARG A 199 11.78 -65.57 -70.00
CA ARG A 199 11.31 -66.96 -70.16
C ARG A 199 10.53 -67.12 -71.45
#